data_AF-A0A0F9KN99-F1
#
_entry.id   AF-A0A0F9KN99-F1
#
_cell.length_a   1.000
_cell.length_b   1.000
_cell.length_c   1.000
_cell.angle_alpha   90.00
_cell.angle_beta   90.00
_cell.angle_gamma   90.00
#
_symmetry.space_group_name_H-M   'P 1'
#
loop_
_entity.id
_entity.type
_entity.pdbx_description
1 polymer ?
#
loop_
_entity_poly.entity_id
_entity_poly.type
_entity_poly.pdbx_seq_one_letter_code
_entity_poly.pdbx_strand_id
1 'polypeptide(L)' 'MAKKIEPLFVKSKVREFIKAKECNTSSGVLDGETLNKIIQSILDKAIARAKGNNRKTVKARDL' A
#
# COMPACT_ATOMS: atom_id res chain seq x y z
N MET A 1 19.33 -3.08 13.72
CA MET A 1 19.33 -2.72 12.30
C MET A 1 17.89 -2.47 11.87
N ALA A 2 17.50 -1.22 11.61
CA ALA A 2 16.13 -0.91 11.21
C ALA A 2 15.87 -1.52 9.82
N LYS A 3 14.93 -2.46 9.74
CA LYS A 3 14.53 -3.12 8.50
C LYS A 3 13.96 -2.03 7.60
N LYS A 4 14.71 -1.57 6.59
CA LYS A 4 14.22 -0.62 5.58
C LYS A 4 13.05 -1.29 4.88
N ILE A 5 11.84 -0.93 5.27
CA ILE A 5 10.63 -1.36 4.60
C ILE A 5 10.62 -0.65 3.26
N GLU A 6 10.77 -1.41 2.17
CA GLU A 6 10.66 -0.87 0.84
C GLU A 6 9.18 -0.53 0.56
N PRO A 7 8.87 0.73 0.26
CA PRO A 7 7.50 1.16 0.04
C PRO A 7 6.96 0.56 -1.27
N LEU A 8 5.76 -0.03 -1.21
CA LEU A 8 5.01 -0.54 -2.37
C LEU A 8 4.36 0.58 -3.21
N PHE A 9 4.78 1.83 -2.99
CA PHE A 9 4.20 3.02 -3.58
C PHE A 9 5.28 4.04 -3.94
N VAL A 10 4.98 4.87 -4.94
CA VAL A 10 5.86 5.97 -5.34
C VAL A 10 5.59 7.17 -4.44
N LYS A 11 6.54 7.51 -3.56
CA LYS A 11 6.39 8.58 -2.56
C LYS A 11 5.98 9.94 -3.17
N SER A 12 6.55 10.31 -4.32
CA SER A 12 6.22 11.57 -5.00
C SER A 12 4.76 11.60 -5.46
N LYS A 13 4.22 10.48 -5.98
CA LYS A 13 2.82 10.39 -6.41
C LYS A 13 1.84 10.49 -5.25
N VAL A 14 2.14 9.86 -4.13
CA VAL A 14 1.32 9.99 -2.92
C VAL A 14 1.33 11.43 -2.41
N ARG A 15 2.51 12.08 -2.39
CA ARG A 15 2.63 13.48 -1.98
C ARG A 15 1.86 14.43 -2.91
N GLU A 16 2.00 14.26 -4.22
CA GLU A 16 1.26 15.04 -5.23
C GLU A 16 -0.25 14.88 -5.04
N PHE A 17 -0.73 13.66 -4.81
CA PHE A 17 -2.15 13.37 -4.58
C PHE A 17 -2.71 14.04 -3.32
N ILE A 18 -1.97 14.01 -2.20
CA ILE A 18 -2.39 14.66 -0.95
C ILE A 18 -2.36 16.18 -1.10
N LYS A 19 -1.32 16.73 -1.74
CA LYS A 19 -1.19 18.17 -2.00
C LYS A 19 -2.29 18.70 -2.90
N ALA A 20 -2.72 17.93 -3.90
CA ALA A 20 -3.86 18.26 -4.76
C ALA A 20 -5.19 18.39 -4.00
N LYS A 21 -5.26 17.84 -2.78
CA LYS A 21 -6.40 17.98 -1.85
C LYS A 21 -6.15 19.02 -0.76
N GLU A 22 -5.25 19.96 -1.01
CA GLU A 22 -4.91 21.08 -0.11
C GLU A 22 -4.41 20.63 1.27
N CYS A 23 -3.85 19.41 1.35
CA CYS A 23 -3.31 18.84 2.59
C CYS A 23 -1.79 18.73 2.53
N ASN A 24 -1.13 18.91 3.67
CA ASN A 24 0.29 18.64 3.83
C ASN A 24 0.53 17.16 4.15
N THR A 25 1.64 16.60 3.65
CA THR A 25 2.03 15.21 3.95
C THR A 25 3.17 15.20 4.95
N SER A 26 2.98 14.58 6.12
CA SER A 26 4.08 14.38 7.07
C SER A 26 5.06 13.30 6.56
N SER A 27 6.33 13.42 6.92
CA SER A 27 7.34 12.39 6.61
C SER A 27 6.94 11.01 7.13
N GLY A 28 6.28 10.94 8.29
CA GLY A 28 5.78 9.68 8.86
C GLY A 28 4.78 8.92 7.98
N VAL A 29 4.07 9.58 7.05
CA VAL A 29 3.16 8.90 6.10
C VAL A 29 3.93 8.21 4.98
N LEU A 30 5.01 8.85 4.48
CA LEU A 30 5.77 8.38 3.30
C LEU A 30 6.99 7.55 3.67
N ASP A 31 7.63 7.89 4.78
CA ASP A 31 8.86 7.27 5.29
C ASP A 31 8.57 6.28 6.43
N GLY A 32 7.37 6.34 7.00
CA GLY A 32 6.91 5.39 8.01
C GLY A 32 6.33 4.11 7.41
N GLU A 33 6.08 3.14 8.28
CA GLU A 33 5.60 1.82 7.90
C GLU A 33 4.08 1.74 7.73
N THR A 34 3.34 2.72 8.27
CA THR A 34 1.88 2.66 8.39
C THR A 34 1.20 2.52 7.04
N LEU A 35 1.51 3.40 6.08
CA LEU A 35 0.92 3.33 4.75
C LEU A 35 1.29 2.03 4.04
N ASN A 36 2.55 1.60 4.17
CA ASN A 36 3.00 0.36 3.53
C ASN A 36 2.30 -0.87 4.12
N LYS A 37 2.11 -0.91 5.44
CA LYS A 37 1.37 -1.98 6.15
C LYS A 37 -0.09 -2.03 5.73
N ILE A 38 -0.74 -0.88 5.52
CA ILE A 38 -2.12 -0.82 5.01
C ILE A 38 -2.19 -1.44 3.60
N ILE A 39 -1.28 -1.05 2.71
CA ILE A 39 -1.21 -1.60 1.35
C ILE A 39 -0.97 -3.12 1.38
N GLN A 40 -0.01 -3.57 2.18
CA GLN A 40 0.27 -5.00 2.38
C GLN A 40 -0.97 -5.75 2.88
N SER A 41 -1.70 -5.22 3.87
CA SER A 41 -2.91 -5.86 4.39
C SER A 41 -4.01 -6.00 3.34
N ILE A 42 -4.18 -5.00 2.47
CA ILE A 42 -5.14 -5.07 1.35
C ILE A 42 -4.72 -6.18 0.37
N LEU A 43 -3.43 -6.22 0.00
CA LEU A 43 -2.90 -7.24 -0.91
C LEU A 43 -2.99 -8.64 -0.31
N ASP A 44 -2.69 -8.82 0.97
CA ASP A 44 -2.78 -10.11 1.66
C ASP A 44 -4.21 -10.66 1.65
N LYS A 45 -5.20 -9.79 1.89
CA LYS A 45 -6.62 -10.15 1.81
C LYS A 45 -7.00 -10.56 0.38
N ALA A 46 -6.53 -9.82 -0.62
CA ALA A 46 -6.79 -10.14 -2.01
C ALA A 46 -6.15 -11.46 -2.45
N ILE A 47 -4.91 -11.71 -2.01
CA ILE A 47 -4.22 -12.98 -2.23
C ILE A 47 -4.97 -14.12 -1.54
N ALA A 48 -5.44 -13.93 -0.30
CA ALA A 48 -6.20 -14.93 0.44
C ALA A 48 -7.51 -15.28 -0.29
N ARG A 49 -8.25 -14.29 -0.80
CA ARG A 49 -9.45 -14.52 -1.62
C ARG A 49 -9.14 -15.22 -2.94
N ALA A 50 -8.04 -14.86 -3.61
CA ALA A 50 -7.64 -15.52 -4.85
C ALA A 50 -7.29 -17.00 -4.60
N LYS A 51 -6.49 -17.28 -3.56
CA LYS A 51 -6.11 -18.63 -3.14
C LYS A 51 -7.33 -19.47 -2.70
N GLY A 52 -8.24 -18.88 -1.93
CA GLY A 52 -9.49 -19.54 -1.52
C GLY A 52 -10.39 -19.93 -2.69
N ASN A 53 -10.23 -19.26 -3.83
CA ASN A 53 -10.91 -19.58 -5.09
C ASN A 53 -10.04 -20.45 -6.04
N ASN A 54 -8.97 -21.08 -5.55
CA ASN A 54 -8.01 -21.87 -6.33
C ASN A 54 -7.37 -21.10 -7.51
N ARG A 55 -7.23 -19.77 -7.38
CA ARG A 55 -6.62 -18.91 -8.39
C ARG A 55 -5.25 -18.44 -7.94
N LYS A 56 -4.28 -18.50 -8.86
CA LYS A 56 -2.96 -17.87 -8.69
C LYS A 56 -2.95 -16.39 -9.08
N THR A 57 -3.94 -15.96 -9.85
CA THR A 57 -4.10 -14.58 -10.30
C THR A 57 -5.05 -13.82 -9.39
N VAL A 58 -4.53 -12.78 -8.72
CA VAL A 58 -5.33 -11.77 -8.03
C VAL A 58 -6.04 -10.92 -9.08
N LYS A 59 -7.36 -10.81 -8.98
CA LYS A 59 -8.21 -10.01 -9.85
C LYS A 59 -8.73 -8.79 -9.10
N ALA A 60 -9.23 -7.80 -9.81
CA ALA A 60 -9.83 -6.60 -9.20
C ALA A 60 -10.93 -6.93 -8.17
N ARG A 61 -11.71 -8.00 -8.41
CA ARG A 61 -12.74 -8.51 -7.48
C ARG A 61 -12.20 -9.07 -6.16
N ASP A 62 -10.89 -9.28 -6.05
CA ASP A 62 -10.26 -9.79 -4.85
C ASP A 62 -9.77 -8.67 -3.94
N LEU A 63 -9.59 -7.45 -4.44
CA LEU A 63 -9.22 -6.28 -3.63
C LEU A 63 -10.39 -5.86 -2.73
#